data_AF-A0A7H4MGX5-F1
#
_entry.id   AF-A0A7H4MGX5-F1
#
_cell.length_a   1.000
_cell.length_b   1.000
_cell.length_c   1.000
_cell.angle_alpha   90.00
_cell.angle_beta   90.00
_cell.angle_gamma   90.00
#
_symmetry.space_group_name_H-M   'P 1'
#
loop_
_entity.id
_entity.type
_entity.pdbx_description
1 polymer ?
#
loop_
_entity_poly.entity_id
_entity_poly.type
_entity_poly.pdbx_seq_one_letter_code
_entity_poly.pdbx_strand_id
1 'polypeptide(L)'
;MQISQLSPCHTVDSMIRALRTGNYSVVICWLTEELTAEEHERLVNAAQEGCAMGFIMRPVRNQGTLGRQLSGLKIHSNLYH
;
A
#
# COMPACT_ATOMS: atom_id res chain seq x y z
N MET A 1 10.67 -10.24 9.98
CA MET A 1 10.24 -9.23 8.99
C MET A 1 10.11 -7.91 9.73
N GLN A 2 10.97 -6.93 9.45
CA GLN A 2 10.98 -5.64 10.16
C GLN A 2 10.28 -4.60 9.30
N ILE A 3 9.25 -3.94 9.86
CA ILE A 3 8.50 -2.88 9.18
C ILE A 3 9.13 -1.57 9.63
N SER A 4 9.97 -0.98 8.78
CA SER A 4 10.49 0.38 8.98
C SER A 4 9.34 1.36 8.78
N GLN A 5 8.80 1.91 9.87
CA GLN A 5 7.80 2.99 9.82
C GLN A 5 8.51 4.28 9.39
N LEU A 6 8.46 4.60 8.09
CA LEU A 6 8.94 5.85 7.53
C LEU A 6 7.89 6.95 7.72
N SER A 7 8.34 8.15 8.11
CA SER A 7 7.45 9.31 8.27
C SER A 7 6.71 9.64 6.97
N PRO A 8 5.42 10.03 7.02
CA PRO A 8 4.53 10.13 5.86
C PRO A 8 4.94 11.15 4.78
N CYS A 9 5.85 12.07 5.08
CA CYS A 9 6.20 13.21 4.24
C CYS A 9 7.24 12.92 3.14
N HIS A 10 7.86 11.73 3.13
CA HIS A 10 8.87 11.35 2.13
C HIS A 10 8.56 10.00 1.46
N THR A 11 7.28 9.67 1.25
CA THR A 11 6.85 8.35 0.79
C THR A 11 7.37 8.01 -0.61
N VAL A 12 7.40 8.96 -1.55
CA VAL A 12 7.89 8.69 -2.92
C VAL A 12 9.42 8.50 -2.94
N ASP A 13 10.20 9.41 -2.36
CA ASP A 13 11.67 9.29 -2.35
C ASP A 13 12.13 8.05 -1.56
N SER A 14 11.45 7.74 -0.46
CA SER A 14 11.75 6.53 0.33
C SER A 14 11.40 5.26 -0.45
N MET A 15 10.29 5.26 -1.19
CA MET A 15 9.92 4.14 -2.06
C MET A 15 10.93 3.98 -3.21
N ILE A 16 11.38 5.07 -3.84
CA ILE A 16 12.43 5.05 -4.86
C ILE A 16 13.70 4.40 -4.31
N ARG A 17 14.15 4.81 -3.11
CA ARG A 17 15.34 4.22 -2.48
C ARG A 17 15.14 2.74 -2.20
N ALA A 18 14.01 2.36 -1.60
CA ALA A 18 13.70 0.97 -1.30
C ALA A 18 13.72 0.10 -2.57
N LEU A 19 13.04 0.55 -3.63
CA LEU A 19 13.01 -0.13 -4.93
C LEU A 19 14.42 -0.28 -5.51
N ARG A 20 15.22 0.80 -5.56
CA ARG A 20 16.58 0.76 -6.12
C ARG A 20 17.56 -0.12 -5.37
N THR A 21 17.34 -0.38 -4.08
CA THR A 21 18.34 -1.13 -3.29
C THR A 21 18.56 -2.55 -3.80
N GLY A 22 17.61 -3.14 -4.54
CA GLY A 22 17.65 -4.55 -4.93
C GLY A 22 17.48 -5.54 -3.78
N ASN A 23 17.29 -5.05 -2.56
CA ASN A 23 17.14 -5.86 -1.35
C ASN A 23 15.68 -6.28 -1.08
N TYR A 24 14.74 -5.77 -1.88
CA TYR A 24 13.32 -6.06 -1.77
C TYR A 24 12.79 -6.49 -3.13
N SER A 25 12.00 -7.57 -3.16
CA SER A 25 11.27 -7.97 -4.36
C SER A 25 9.97 -7.18 -4.53
N VAL A 26 9.41 -6.65 -3.44
CA VAL A 26 8.15 -5.89 -3.42
C VAL A 26 8.23 -4.73 -2.43
N VAL A 27 7.78 -3.55 -2.85
CA VAL A 27 7.62 -2.36 -2.00
C VAL A 27 6.18 -1.85 -2.11
N ILE A 28 5.52 -1.65 -0.98
CA ILE A 28 4.14 -1.15 -0.91
C ILE A 28 4.14 0.21 -0.23
N CYS A 29 3.48 1.18 -0.85
CA CYS A 29 3.35 2.54 -0.34
C CYS A 29 1.88 2.95 -0.25
N TRP A 30 1.55 3.74 0.76
CA TRP A 30 0.25 4.37 0.90
C TRP A 30 0.36 5.84 0.50
N LEU A 31 -0.29 6.21 -0.61
CA LEU A 31 -0.31 7.59 -1.10
C LEU A 31 -1.76 8.07 -1.19
N THR A 32 -2.05 9.17 -0.52
CA THR A 32 -3.37 9.81 -0.57
C THR A 32 -3.52 10.72 -1.78
N GLU A 33 -2.40 11.22 -2.31
CA GLU A 33 -2.34 12.13 -3.44
C GLU A 33 -2.09 11.37 -4.75
N GLU A 34 -2.48 11.98 -5.86
CA GLU A 34 -2.14 11.46 -7.19
C GLU A 34 -0.66 11.68 -7.46
N LEU A 35 -0.05 10.72 -8.18
CA LEU A 35 1.33 10.85 -8.61
C LEU A 35 1.36 11.67 -9.89
N THR A 36 2.29 12.59 -9.95
CA THR A 36 2.66 13.21 -11.22
C THR A 36 3.27 12.17 -12.16
N ALA A 37 3.25 12.44 -13.46
CA ALA A 37 3.88 11.57 -14.46
C ALA A 37 5.39 11.39 -14.20
N GLU A 38 6.07 12.45 -13.76
CA GLU A 38 7.50 12.43 -13.42
C GLU A 38 7.77 11.52 -12.21
N GLU A 39 6.98 11.61 -11.14
CA GLU A 39 7.12 10.74 -9.98
C GLU A 39 6.87 9.27 -10.33
N HIS A 40 5.86 9.02 -11.18
CA HIS A 40 5.58 7.68 -11.67
C HIS A 40 6.74 7.10 -12.48
N GLU A 41 7.32 7.88 -13.40
CA GLU A 41 8.49 7.46 -14.19
C GLU A 41 9.69 7.14 -13.28
N ARG A 42 9.96 8.00 -12.30
CA ARG A 42 11.05 7.78 -11.33
C ARG A 42 10.86 6.50 -10.52
N LEU A 43 9.63 6.18 -10.13
CA LEU A 43 9.30 4.93 -9.42
C LEU A 43 9.48 3.70 -10.33
N VAL A 44 9.08 3.79 -11.59
CA VAL A 44 9.26 2.69 -12.57
C VAL A 44 10.74 2.43 -12.80
N ASN A 45 11.54 3.47 -13.04
CA ASN A 45 12.99 3.34 -13.23
C ASN A 45 13.65 2.69 -12.00
N ALA A 46 13.29 3.15 -10.80
CA ALA A 46 13.77 2.58 -9.55
C ALA A 46 13.42 1.09 -9.37
N ALA A 47 12.20 0.71 -9.72
CA ALA A 47 11.73 -0.68 -9.66
C ALA A 47 12.48 -1.58 -10.64
N GLN A 48 12.75 -1.09 -11.86
CA GLN A 48 13.54 -1.81 -12.86
C GLN A 48 15.00 -1.98 -12.40
N GLU A 49 15.63 -0.91 -11.91
CA GLU A 49 17.02 -0.94 -11.41
C GLU A 49 17.22 -1.99 -10.31
N GLY A 50 16.27 -2.10 -9.37
CA GLY A 50 16.34 -3.06 -8.27
C GLY A 50 15.61 -4.38 -8.49
N CYS A 51 15.12 -4.67 -9.70
CA CYS A 51 14.35 -5.88 -10.00
C CYS A 51 13.17 -6.12 -9.04
N ALA A 52 12.46 -5.05 -8.67
CA ALA A 52 11.41 -5.04 -7.68
C ALA A 52 10.05 -4.63 -8.28
N MET A 53 8.96 -4.97 -7.59
CA MET A 53 7.62 -4.48 -7.91
C MET A 53 7.15 -3.43 -6.90
N GLY A 54 6.61 -2.32 -7.39
CA GLY A 54 6.03 -1.25 -6.57
C GLY A 54 4.51 -1.27 -6.58
N PHE A 55 3.87 -1.30 -5.43
CA PHE A 55 2.42 -1.13 -5.29
C PHE A 55 2.09 0.15 -4.54
N ILE A 56 1.10 0.89 -5.05
CA ILE A 56 0.66 2.15 -4.47
C ILE A 56 -0.81 2.02 -4.11
N MET A 57 -1.06 1.96 -2.81
CA MET A 57 -2.39 1.88 -2.25
C MET A 57 -2.94 3.30 -2.07
N ARG A 58 -4.19 3.49 -2.50
CA ARG A 58 -4.92 4.73 -2.30
C ARG A 58 -6.20 4.46 -1.51
N PRO A 59 -6.55 5.30 -0.51
CA PRO A 59 -7.84 5.19 0.14
C PRO A 59 -8.96 5.41 -0.86
N VAL A 60 -9.85 4.43 -1.00
CA VAL A 60 -11.12 4.64 -1.70
C VAL A 60 -11.97 5.55 -0.81
N ARG A 61 -12.16 6.80 -1.23
CA ARG A 61 -13.12 7.69 -0.56
C ARG A 61 -14.52 7.13 -0.80
N ASN A 62 -15.09 6.47 0.20
CA ASN A 62 -16.46 6.00 0.13
C ASN A 62 -17.42 7.20 0.19
N GLN A 63 -17.71 7.84 -0.95
CA GLN A 63 -18.85 8.75 -1.09
C GLN A 63 -20.12 7.90 -1.21
N GLY A 64 -20.51 7.23 -0.14
CA GLY A 64 -21.60 6.25 -0.22
C GLY A 64 -21.94 5.62 1.11
N THR A 65 -22.84 6.28 1.83
CA THR A 65 -23.61 5.77 2.98
C THR A 65 -22.83 5.35 4.22
N LEU A 66 -23.09 6.10 5.30
CA LEU A 66 -23.09 5.62 6.68
C LEU A 66 -24.11 4.48 6.84
N GLY A 67 -23.90 3.37 6.14
CA GLY A 67 -24.66 2.14 6.27
C GLY A 67 -23.99 1.29 7.32
N ARG A 68 -24.37 1.50 8.57
CA ARG A 68 -24.26 0.56 9.70
C ARG A 68 -23.97 -0.88 9.24
N GLN A 69 -22.98 -1.56 9.83
CA GLN A 69 -22.83 -3.01 9.67
C GLN A 69 -24.22 -3.65 9.76
N LEU A 70 -24.72 -4.20 8.65
CA LEU A 70 -25.88 -5.06 8.72
C LEU A 70 -25.46 -6.19 9.63
N SER A 71 -26.21 -6.40 10.72
CA SER A 71 -25.99 -7.48 11.67
C SER A 71 -25.97 -8.78 10.88
N GLY A 72 -24.79 -9.19 10.43
CA GLY A 72 -24.58 -10.43 9.72
C GLY A 72 -25.07 -11.54 10.63
N LEU A 73 -25.85 -12.47 10.08
CA LEU A 73 -26.36 -13.62 10.79
C LEU A 73 -25.18 -14.29 11.54
N LYS A 74 -25.18 -14.22 12.87
CA LYS A 74 -24.20 -14.91 13.71
C LYS A 74 -24.48 -16.40 13.59
N ILE A 75 -23.69 -17.11 12.79
CA ILE A 75 -23.73 -18.57 12.75
C ILE A 75 -22.96 -19.07 13.99
N HIS A 76 -23.71 -19.44 15.03
CA HIS A 76 -23.14 -20.12 16.19
C HIS A 76 -22.80 -21.56 15.80
N SER A 77 -21.53 -21.95 15.96
CA SER A 77 -21.11 -23.35 15.82
C SER A 77 -21.36 -24.10 17.14
N ASN A 78 -22.21 -25.12 17.12
CA ASN A 78 -22.51 -25.94 18.31
C ASN A 78 -21.51 -27.11 18.50
N LEU A 79 -20.33 -27.10 17.87
CA LEU A 79 -19.44 -28.27 17.82
C LEU A 79 -18.48 -28.41 19.02
N TYR A 80 -18.82 -27.82 20.16
CA TYR A 80 -18.15 -28.10 21.43
C TYR A 80 -19.20 -28.18 22.53
N HIS A 81 -19.78 -29.36 22.71
CA HIS A 81 -20.44 -29.81 23.92
C HIS A 81 -20.03 -31.25 24.19
#